data_AF-A0A0D2XC51-F1
#
_entry.id   AF-A0A0D2XC51-F1
#
_cell.length_a   1.000
_cell.length_b   1.000
_cell.length_c   1.000
_cell.angle_alpha   90.00
_cell.angle_beta   90.00
_cell.angle_gamma   90.00
#
_symmetry.space_group_name_H-M   'P 1'
#
loop_
_entity.id
_entity.type
_entity.pdbx_description
1 polymer ?
#
loop_
_entity_poly.entity_id
_entity_poly.type
_entity_poly.pdbx_seq_one_letter_code
_entity_poly.pdbx_strand_id
1 'polypeptide(L)'
;MISTTLTRLRPMITSRNLHMRGVARRTYANKPPSPVSQFYRTFTRPIAKTLLIAVFTYQLAYWTWVKLETDEIRAEREATIEKLETTIKDYDAVTKANKA
;
A
#
# COMPACT_ATOMS: atom_id res chain seq x y z
N MET A 1 46.40 -24.87 -64.31
CA MET A 1 45.46 -25.30 -63.25
C MET A 1 44.51 -24.15 -62.98
N ILE A 2 43.26 -24.27 -63.40
CA ILE A 2 42.24 -23.23 -63.32
C ILE A 2 41.61 -23.33 -61.92
N SER A 3 41.79 -22.31 -61.07
CA SER A 3 41.11 -22.21 -59.78
C SER A 3 39.99 -21.18 -59.85
N THR A 4 38.76 -21.70 -59.93
CA THR A 4 37.47 -21.04 -59.70
C THR A 4 37.27 -20.75 -58.21
N THR A 5 36.83 -19.54 -57.84
CA THR A 5 35.96 -19.32 -56.66
C THR A 5 35.15 -18.02 -56.72
N LEU A 6 33.87 -18.19 -57.06
CA LEU A 6 32.63 -17.57 -56.55
C LEU A 6 32.61 -16.13 -55.99
N THR A 7 31.87 -15.29 -56.71
CA THR A 7 31.17 -14.08 -56.27
C THR A 7 30.30 -14.33 -55.05
N ARG A 8 30.61 -13.69 -53.91
CA ARG A 8 29.77 -13.72 -52.70
C ARG A 8 28.92 -12.45 -52.62
N LEU A 9 27.62 -12.59 -52.84
CA LEU A 9 26.63 -11.52 -52.67
C LEU A 9 26.57 -11.08 -51.19
N ARG A 10 26.65 -9.77 -50.94
CA ARG A 10 26.44 -9.16 -49.62
C ARG A 10 24.94 -9.08 -49.32
N PRO A 11 24.43 -9.64 -48.21
CA PRO A 11 23.12 -9.26 -47.71
C PRO A 11 23.25 -7.91 -46.99
N MET A 12 22.53 -6.90 -47.48
CA MET A 12 22.32 -5.64 -46.77
C MET A 12 21.24 -5.88 -45.71
N ILE A 13 21.66 -6.26 -44.50
CA ILE A 13 20.79 -6.27 -43.33
C ILE A 13 20.80 -4.86 -42.75
N THR A 14 19.83 -4.05 -43.14
CA THR A 14 19.51 -2.79 -42.46
C THR A 14 18.96 -3.12 -41.08
N SER A 15 19.83 -3.11 -40.06
CA SER A 15 19.38 -3.08 -38.68
C SER A 15 18.78 -1.71 -38.38
N ARG A 16 17.44 -1.61 -38.41
CA ARG A 16 16.74 -0.47 -37.80
C ARG A 16 16.98 -0.54 -36.29
N ASN A 17 17.95 0.24 -35.82
CA ASN A 17 18.12 0.49 -34.39
C ASN A 17 16.87 1.23 -33.88
N LEU A 18 15.95 0.48 -33.26
CA LEU A 18 14.93 1.03 -32.39
C LEU A 18 15.63 1.88 -31.34
N HIS A 19 15.37 3.18 -31.37
CA HIS A 19 15.81 4.11 -30.35
C HIS A 19 15.04 3.77 -29.07
N MET A 20 15.59 2.85 -28.27
CA MET A 20 15.26 2.74 -26.87
C MET A 20 15.59 4.10 -26.25
N ARG A 21 14.53 4.90 -26.00
CA ARG A 21 14.60 6.10 -25.17
C ARG A 21 15.28 5.71 -23.87
N GLY A 22 16.55 6.07 -23.73
CA GLY A 22 17.28 5.92 -22.50
C GLY A 22 16.51 6.64 -21.41
N VAL A 23 16.00 5.88 -20.44
CA VAL A 23 15.58 6.43 -19.16
C VAL A 23 16.77 7.22 -18.64
N ALA A 24 16.62 8.54 -18.52
CA ALA A 24 17.66 9.40 -17.99
C ALA A 24 18.08 8.85 -16.62
N ARG A 25 19.24 8.17 -16.58
CA ARG A 25 19.88 7.81 -15.32
C ARG A 25 20.15 9.12 -14.61
N ARG A 26 19.40 9.38 -13.54
CA ARG A 26 19.70 10.47 -12.61
C ARG A 26 21.13 10.25 -12.12
N THR A 27 22.07 10.98 -12.69
CA THR A 27 23.43 11.08 -12.17
C THR A 27 23.34 11.90 -10.90
N TYR A 28 23.06 11.24 -9.78
CA TYR A 28 23.33 11.83 -8.48
C TYR A 28 24.81 12.21 -8.48
N ALA A 29 25.12 13.47 -8.18
CA ALA A 29 26.49 13.89 -7.96
C ALA A 29 27.06 12.96 -6.88
N ASN A 30 28.00 12.07 -7.26
CA ASN A 30 28.67 11.13 -6.37
C ASN A 30 29.60 11.89 -5.43
N LYS A 31 29.02 12.68 -4.51
CA LYS A 31 29.79 13.22 -3.38
C LYS A 31 30.14 12.02 -2.50
N PRO A 32 31.41 11.86 -2.11
CA PRO A 32 31.81 10.76 -1.23
C PRO A 32 30.93 10.84 0.04
N PRO A 33 30.33 9.71 0.48
CA PRO A 33 29.47 9.72 1.64
C PRO A 33 30.27 10.17 2.85
N SER A 34 29.75 11.17 3.58
CA SER A 34 30.39 11.64 4.80
C SER A 34 30.49 10.49 5.81
N PRO A 35 31.58 10.41 6.60
CA PRO A 35 31.74 9.35 7.60
C PRO A 35 30.52 9.21 8.55
N VAL A 36 29.91 10.35 8.91
CA VAL A 36 28.68 10.39 9.73
C VAL A 36 27.47 9.77 9.01
N SER A 37 27.32 10.01 7.69
CA SER A 37 26.22 9.42 6.90
C SER A 37 26.33 7.90 6.83
N GLN A 38 27.55 7.37 6.73
CA GLN A 38 27.78 5.92 6.74
C GLN A 38 27.40 5.30 8.09
N PHE A 39 27.76 5.93 9.20
CA PHE A 39 27.42 5.44 10.54
C PHE A 39 25.89 5.26 10.74
N TYR A 40 25.10 6.30 10.44
CA TYR A 40 23.63 6.22 10.56
C TYR A 40 23.01 5.23 9.59
N ARG A 41 23.61 5.05 8.41
CA ARG A 41 23.14 4.09 7.42
C ARG A 41 23.35 2.64 7.88
N THR A 42 24.47 2.36 8.51
CA THR A 42 24.85 1.00 8.92
C THR A 42 24.21 0.59 10.24
N PHE A 43 24.22 1.47 11.25
CA PHE A 43 23.78 1.11 12.60
C PHE A 43 22.36 1.57 12.90
N THR A 44 22.04 2.82 12.61
CA THR A 44 20.76 3.39 13.05
C THR A 44 19.60 3.00 12.15
N ARG A 45 19.82 2.90 10.83
CA ARG A 45 18.76 2.63 9.86
C ARG A 45 18.10 1.24 10.04
N PRO A 46 18.85 0.14 10.29
CA PRO A 46 18.23 -1.15 10.59
C PRO A 46 17.45 -1.13 11.91
N ILE A 47 18.01 -0.55 12.97
CA ILE A 47 17.39 -0.47 14.29
C ILE A 47 16.10 0.37 14.24
N ALA A 48 16.14 1.53 13.60
CA ALA A 48 14.96 2.35 13.43
C ALA A 48 13.87 1.60 12.63
N LYS A 49 14.26 0.86 11.59
CA LYS A 49 13.31 0.08 10.79
C LYS A 49 12.64 -1.02 11.61
N THR A 50 13.40 -1.76 12.42
CA THR A 50 12.83 -2.83 13.25
C THR A 50 11.95 -2.27 14.36
N LEU A 51 12.37 -1.19 15.02
CA LEU A 51 11.59 -0.51 16.06
C LEU A 51 10.26 0.00 15.49
N LEU A 52 10.27 0.67 14.34
CA LEU A 52 9.06 1.18 13.71
C LEU A 52 8.09 0.06 13.33
N ILE A 53 8.58 -1.04 12.76
CA ILE A 53 7.75 -2.20 12.43
C ILE A 53 7.22 -2.87 13.71
N ALA A 54 8.04 -2.99 14.76
CA ALA A 54 7.62 -3.58 16.03
C ALA A 54 6.50 -2.75 16.66
N VAL A 55 6.66 -1.44 16.76
CA VAL A 55 5.62 -0.53 17.28
C VAL A 55 4.38 -0.62 16.41
N PHE A 56 4.51 -0.52 15.09
CA PHE A 56 3.38 -0.63 14.17
C PHE A 56 2.61 -1.95 14.33
N THR A 57 3.33 -3.07 14.49
CA THR A 57 2.72 -4.39 14.69
C THR A 57 1.95 -4.46 16.01
N TYR A 58 2.52 -3.92 17.08
CA TYR A 58 1.82 -3.79 18.36
C TYR A 58 0.56 -2.93 18.25
N GLN A 59 0.65 -1.79 17.56
CA GLN A 59 -0.50 -0.91 17.36
C GLN A 59 -1.62 -1.61 16.57
N LEU A 60 -1.28 -2.37 15.52
CA LEU A 60 -2.28 -3.13 14.76
C LEU A 60 -2.92 -4.23 15.60
N ALA A 61 -2.15 -4.95 16.41
CA ALA A 61 -2.68 -5.98 17.30
C ALA A 61 -3.63 -5.37 18.34
N TYR A 62 -3.23 -4.27 18.99
CA TYR A 62 -4.05 -3.56 19.96
C TYR A 62 -5.33 -2.99 19.32
N TRP A 63 -5.20 -2.35 18.15
CA TRP A 63 -6.35 -1.84 17.41
C TRP A 63 -7.32 -2.95 17.03
N THR A 64 -6.80 -4.10 16.57
CA THR A 64 -7.63 -5.26 16.22
C THR A 64 -8.39 -5.79 17.44
N TRP A 65 -7.72 -5.86 18.59
CA TRP A 65 -8.35 -6.24 19.85
C TRP A 65 -9.53 -5.31 20.20
N VAL A 66 -9.29 -4.00 20.22
CA VAL A 66 -10.32 -3.00 20.56
C VAL A 66 -11.46 -3.00 19.54
N LYS A 67 -11.16 -3.22 18.26
CA LYS A 67 -12.17 -3.30 17.20
C LYS A 67 -13.11 -4.47 17.42
N LEU A 68 -12.59 -5.64 17.79
CA LEU A 68 -13.41 -6.83 18.08
C LEU A 68 -14.36 -6.57 19.26
N GLU A 69 -13.87 -5.97 20.35
CA GLU A 69 -14.72 -5.60 21.50
C GLU A 69 -15.82 -4.60 21.11
N THR A 70 -15.48 -3.64 20.25
CA THR A 70 -16.43 -2.62 19.83
C THR A 70 -17.53 -3.18 18.93
N ASP A 71 -17.23 -4.20 18.12
CA ASP A 71 -18.22 -4.82 17.23
C ASP A 71 -19.34 -5.50 18.02
N GLU A 72 -19.01 -6.21 19.10
CA GLU A 72 -20.00 -6.84 19.97
C GLU A 72 -20.89 -5.79 20.65
N ILE A 73 -20.26 -4.77 21.24
CA ILE A 73 -20.98 -3.66 21.89
C ILE A 73 -21.89 -2.95 20.87
N ARG A 74 -21.41 -2.70 19.65
CA ARG A 74 -22.21 -2.04 18.61
C ARG A 74 -23.47 -2.82 18.29
N ALA A 75 -23.38 -4.13 18.13
CA ALA A 75 -24.54 -4.97 17.83
C ALA A 75 -25.61 -4.91 18.93
N GLU A 76 -25.21 -4.94 20.20
CA GLU A 76 -26.14 -4.79 21.33
C GLU A 76 -26.81 -3.42 21.37
N ARG A 77 -26.04 -2.36 21.11
CA ARG A 77 -26.56 -0.99 21.09
C ARG A 77 -27.54 -0.78 19.95
N GLU A 78 -27.24 -1.29 18.76
CA GLU A 78 -28.14 -1.25 17.60
C GLU A 78 -29.46 -1.97 17.88
N ALA A 79 -29.41 -3.18 18.46
CA ALA A 79 -30.62 -3.91 18.85
C ALA A 79 -31.44 -3.18 19.93
N THR A 80 -30.78 -2.47 20.84
CA THR A 80 -31.46 -1.67 21.86
C THR A 80 -32.13 -0.45 21.24
N ILE A 81 -31.46 0.23 20.32
CA ILE A 81 -32.01 1.39 19.59
C ILE A 81 -33.25 0.96 18.79
N GLU A 82 -33.19 -0.15 18.07
CA GLU A 82 -34.33 -0.67 17.30
C GLU A 82 -35.56 -0.89 18.19
N LYS A 83 -35.38 -1.54 19.36
CA LYS A 83 -36.47 -1.76 20.34
C LYS A 83 -37.05 -0.45 20.89
N LEU A 84 -36.20 0.55 21.13
CA LEU A 84 -36.63 1.86 21.58
C LEU A 84 -37.44 2.56 20.49
N GLU A 85 -37.00 2.49 19.24
CA GLU A 85 -37.70 3.07 18.09
C GLU A 85 -39.07 2.42 17.86
N THR A 86 -39.20 1.10 18.00
CA THR A 86 -40.51 0.43 17.90
C THR A 86 -41.44 0.86 19.03
N THR A 87 -40.93 0.91 20.26
CA THR A 87 -41.71 1.31 21.44
C THR A 87 -42.22 2.74 21.28
N ILE A 88 -41.38 3.67 20.82
CA ILE A 88 -41.77 5.06 20.56
C ILE A 88 -42.89 5.12 19.49
N LYS A 89 -42.74 4.38 18.38
CA LYS A 89 -43.77 4.33 17.33
C LYS A 89 -45.11 3.81 17.85
N ASP A 90 -45.10 2.80 18.71
CA ASP A 90 -46.30 2.24 19.33
C ASP A 90 -46.96 3.26 20.27
N TYR A 91 -46.19 3.92 21.13
CA TYR A 91 -46.70 5.00 22.00
C TYR A 91 -47.26 6.18 21.21
N ASP A 92 -46.60 6.59 20.12
CA ASP A 92 -47.08 7.64 19.22
C ASP A 92 -48.38 7.24 18.51
N ALA A 93 -48.52 5.96 18.14
CA ALA A 93 -49.75 5.45 17.55
C ALA A 93 -50.91 5.44 18.56
N VAL A 94 -50.66 4.98 19.79
CA VAL A 94 -51.65 4.97 20.88
C VAL A 94 -52.07 6.38 21.27
N THR A 95 -51.11 7.30 21.41
CA THR A 95 -51.42 8.70 21.74
C THR A 95 -52.19 9.40 20.63
N LYS A 96 -51.89 9.13 19.35
CA LYS A 96 -52.72 9.63 18.22
C LYS A 96 -54.13 9.05 18.24
N ALA A 97 -54.27 7.75 18.50
CA ALA A 97 -55.58 7.10 18.58
C ALA A 97 -56.45 7.62 19.74
N ASN A 98 -55.86 7.94 20.89
CA ASN A 98 -56.58 8.54 22.03
C ASN A 98 -56.97 10.01 21.82
N LYS A 99 -56.38 10.68 20.83
CA LYS A 99 -56.61 12.11 20.56
C LYS A 99 -57.56 12.34 19.38
N ALA A 100 -57.91 11.29 18.65
CA ALA A 100 -58.92 11.26 17.58
C ALA A 100 -60.29 10.88 18.16
#